data_AF-A0A1Q9MXJ5-F1
#
_entry.id   AF-A0A1Q9MXJ5-F1
#
_cell.length_a   1.000
_cell.length_b   1.000
_cell.length_c   1.000
_cell.angle_alpha   90.00
_cell.angle_beta   90.00
_cell.angle_gamma   90.00
#
_symmetry.space_group_name_H-M   'P 1'
#
loop_
_entity.id
_entity.type
_entity.pdbx_description
1 polymer ?
#
loop_
_entity_poly.entity_id
_entity_poly.type
_entity_poly.pdbx_seq_one_letter_code
_entity_poly.pdbx_strand_id
1 'polypeptide(L)'
;MLRQKGYFPEGEIDREIPIHDRTGKNLRLNTDGSIIPKGQHAKDKVSFKIGKVVWGQQSDAPEKVILIEEILWEDGRKELRFGYRTITHEKGAWWWGESALMTPIEDIQELLHLARKNGLLSI
;
A
#
# COMPACT_ATOMS: atom_id res chain seq x y z
N MET A 1 -2.15 21.84 -5.25
CA MET A 1 -3.25 20.95 -4.79
C MET A 1 -2.90 20.41 -3.43
N LEU A 2 -3.86 20.33 -2.50
CA LEU A 2 -3.69 19.62 -1.24
C LEU A 2 -3.54 18.12 -1.55
N ARG A 3 -2.40 17.53 -1.20
CA ARG A 3 -2.15 16.10 -1.37
C ARG A 3 -2.85 15.33 -0.26
N GLN A 4 -3.54 14.27 -0.64
CA GLN A 4 -4.23 13.41 0.34
C GLN A 4 -3.27 12.38 0.92
N LYS A 5 -3.41 12.11 2.22
CA LYS A 5 -2.63 11.11 2.95
C LYS A 5 -3.43 10.60 4.13
N GLY A 6 -3.10 9.41 4.59
CA GLY A 6 -3.84 8.79 5.69
C GLY A 6 -3.14 7.58 6.28
N TYR A 7 -3.81 7.02 7.27
CA TYR A 7 -3.37 5.88 8.06
C TYR A 7 -4.56 4.99 8.36
N PHE A 8 -4.37 3.68 8.22
CA PHE A 8 -5.31 2.66 8.67
C PHE A 8 -4.65 1.83 9.77
N PRO A 9 -5.18 1.81 11.01
CA PRO A 9 -4.75 0.90 12.06
C PRO A 9 -4.91 -0.58 11.71
N GLU A 10 -4.20 -1.41 12.49
CA GLU A 10 -4.40 -2.85 12.48
C GLU A 10 -5.84 -3.19 12.87
N GLY A 11 -6.46 -4.15 12.16
CA GLY A 11 -7.84 -4.57 12.40
C GLY A 11 -8.92 -3.75 11.68
N GLU A 12 -8.59 -2.61 11.08
CA GLU A 12 -9.54 -1.86 10.26
C GLU A 12 -9.85 -2.59 8.94
N ILE A 13 -11.13 -2.91 8.74
CA ILE A 13 -11.60 -3.69 7.58
C ILE A 13 -12.04 -2.81 6.41
N ASP A 14 -12.43 -1.56 6.66
CA ASP A 14 -12.95 -0.66 5.63
C ASP A 14 -11.91 0.36 5.20
N ARG A 15 -10.93 -0.12 4.42
CA ARG A 15 -9.78 0.68 3.99
C ARG A 15 -10.05 1.33 2.65
N GLU A 16 -10.78 2.45 2.67
CA GLU A 16 -11.09 3.23 1.48
C GLU A 16 -10.25 4.51 1.39
N ILE A 17 -9.52 4.66 0.28
CA ILE A 17 -8.73 5.84 -0.04
C ILE A 17 -9.51 6.68 -1.05
N PRO A 18 -9.85 7.95 -0.74
CA PRO A 18 -10.69 8.83 -1.55
C PRO A 18 -9.93 9.41 -2.77
N ILE A 19 -9.31 8.52 -3.54
CA ILE A 19 -8.66 8.79 -4.81
C ILE A 19 -9.38 7.93 -5.83
N HIS A 20 -10.03 8.59 -6.78
CA HIS A 20 -10.91 7.94 -7.74
C HIS A 20 -10.12 7.34 -8.89
N ASP A 21 -10.52 6.15 -9.32
CA ASP A 21 -10.13 5.62 -10.62
C ASP A 21 -10.86 6.33 -11.77
N ARG A 22 -10.57 5.93 -13.02
CA ARG A 22 -11.23 6.49 -14.22
C ARG A 22 -12.75 6.22 -14.26
N THR A 23 -13.24 5.29 -13.44
CA THR A 23 -14.67 4.95 -13.32
C THR A 23 -15.35 5.68 -12.17
N GLY A 24 -14.60 6.50 -11.41
CA GLY A 24 -15.11 7.24 -10.25
C GLY A 24 -15.11 6.43 -8.95
N LYS A 25 -14.47 5.25 -8.91
CA LYS A 25 -14.42 4.40 -7.71
C LYS A 25 -13.17 4.68 -6.88
N ASN A 26 -13.36 4.72 -5.56
CA ASN A 26 -12.25 4.86 -4.61
C ASN A 26 -11.34 3.64 -4.60
N LEU A 27 -10.08 3.85 -4.21
CA LEU A 27 -9.14 2.75 -3.97
C LEU A 27 -9.52 2.04 -2.68
N ARG A 28 -9.96 0.78 -2.80
CA ARG A 28 -10.17 -0.10 -1.64
C ARG A 28 -8.98 -1.02 -1.45
N LEU A 29 -8.40 -1.02 -0.25
CA LEU A 29 -7.32 -1.92 0.12
C LEU A 29 -7.86 -3.19 0.77
N ASN A 30 -7.26 -4.33 0.41
CA ASN A 30 -7.57 -5.60 1.07
C ASN A 30 -6.90 -5.67 2.44
N THR A 31 -7.47 -6.48 3.35
CA THR A 31 -6.87 -6.85 4.63
C THR A 31 -6.02 -8.11 4.55
N ASP A 32 -6.22 -8.90 3.49
CA ASP A 32 -5.56 -10.18 3.29
C ASP A 32 -4.77 -10.16 1.98
N GLY A 33 -3.66 -10.89 1.97
CA GLY A 33 -2.81 -11.03 0.81
C GLY A 33 -2.22 -12.42 0.72
N SER A 34 -1.59 -12.68 -0.42
CA SER A 34 -0.88 -13.93 -0.63
C SER A 34 0.19 -13.76 -1.70
N ILE A 35 1.27 -14.51 -1.56
CA ILE A 35 2.35 -14.58 -2.54
C ILE A 35 2.66 -16.04 -2.88
N ILE A 36 3.17 -16.26 -4.08
CA ILE A 36 3.85 -17.50 -4.45
C ILE A 36 5.34 -17.19 -4.32
N PRO A 37 6.08 -17.84 -3.41
CA PRO A 37 7.51 -17.59 -3.27
C PRO A 37 8.25 -17.86 -4.59
N LYS A 38 9.30 -17.08 -4.87
CA LYS A 38 10.05 -17.18 -6.12
C LYS A 38 10.59 -18.59 -6.31
N GLY A 39 10.32 -19.17 -7.49
CA GLY A 39 10.76 -20.53 -7.84
C GLY A 39 9.86 -21.65 -7.33
N GLN A 40 8.73 -21.33 -6.68
CA GLN A 40 7.76 -22.31 -6.20
C GLN A 40 6.51 -22.40 -7.08
N HIS A 41 5.66 -23.38 -6.80
CA HIS A 41 4.42 -23.61 -7.54
C HIS A 41 3.21 -22.99 -6.81
N ALA A 42 2.07 -22.92 -7.51
CA ALA A 42 0.83 -22.36 -6.96
C ALA A 42 0.34 -23.03 -5.66
N LYS A 43 0.72 -24.30 -5.42
CA LYS A 43 0.41 -25.04 -4.19
C LYS A 43 1.19 -24.53 -2.97
N ASP A 44 2.32 -23.87 -3.19
CA ASP A 44 3.22 -23.36 -2.15
C ASP A 44 2.89 -21.89 -1.80
N LYS A 45 1.68 -21.46 -2.15
CA LYS A 45 1.16 -20.13 -1.90
C LYS A 45 1.11 -19.88 -0.40
N VAL A 46 1.71 -18.78 0.04
CA VAL A 46 1.72 -18.35 1.44
C VAL A 46 0.77 -17.17 1.60
N SER A 47 -0.09 -17.26 2.61
CA SER A 47 -1.03 -16.19 2.98
C SER A 47 -0.43 -15.30 4.05
N PHE A 48 -0.86 -14.04 4.06
CA PHE A 48 -0.50 -13.08 5.10
C PHE A 48 -1.65 -12.09 5.31
N LYS A 49 -1.64 -11.43 6.46
CA LYS A 49 -2.54 -10.30 6.74
C LYS A 49 -1.81 -8.98 6.57
N ILE A 50 -2.54 -7.95 6.18
CA ILE A 50 -2.06 -6.58 6.12
C ILE A 50 -2.49 -5.90 7.41
N GLY A 51 -1.53 -5.62 8.29
CA GLY A 51 -1.72 -4.94 9.56
C GLY A 51 -1.95 -3.44 9.35
N LYS A 52 -1.10 -2.61 9.94
CA LYS A 52 -1.15 -1.14 9.76
C LYS A 52 -0.78 -0.73 8.32
N VAL A 53 -1.37 0.36 7.84
CA VAL A 53 -1.05 0.94 6.53
C VAL A 53 -0.92 2.45 6.65
N VAL A 54 0.14 3.04 6.10
CA VAL A 54 0.15 4.48 5.75
C VAL A 54 0.13 4.66 4.25
N TRP A 55 -0.51 5.72 3.80
CA TRP A 55 -0.65 6.01 2.38
C TRP A 55 -0.53 7.50 2.08
N GLY A 56 -0.15 7.81 0.84
CA GLY A 56 -0.10 9.17 0.31
C GLY A 56 -0.35 9.19 -1.19
N GLN A 57 -0.96 10.26 -1.68
CA GLN A 57 -1.06 10.53 -3.12
C GLN A 57 0.29 11.01 -3.64
N GLN A 58 0.81 10.38 -4.70
CA GLN A 58 2.08 10.77 -5.30
C GLN A 58 1.96 12.16 -5.96
N SER A 59 2.98 12.98 -5.81
CA SER A 59 2.94 14.39 -6.13
C SER A 59 2.99 14.74 -7.61
N ASP A 60 3.80 14.01 -8.36
CA ASP A 60 4.01 14.14 -9.81
C ASP A 60 3.14 13.17 -10.61
N ALA A 61 2.40 12.29 -9.93
CA ALA A 61 1.46 11.34 -10.51
C ALA A 61 0.21 11.20 -9.61
N PRO A 62 -0.75 12.13 -9.66
CA PRO A 62 -1.92 12.15 -8.79
C PRO A 62 -2.81 10.90 -8.87
N GLU A 63 -2.71 10.14 -9.95
CA GLU A 63 -3.37 8.85 -10.16
C GLU A 63 -2.70 7.67 -9.43
N LYS A 64 -1.59 7.92 -8.72
CA LYS A 64 -0.85 6.93 -7.95
C LYS A 64 -0.96 7.18 -6.44
N VAL A 65 -1.02 6.09 -5.71
CA VAL A 65 -1.02 6.07 -4.26
C VAL A 65 0.17 5.26 -3.78
N ILE A 66 1.06 5.89 -3.03
CA ILE A 66 2.21 5.23 -2.39
C ILE A 66 1.82 4.71 -1.01
N LEU A 67 2.37 3.56 -0.63
CA LEU A 67 1.93 2.79 0.53
C LEU A 67 3.12 2.22 1.30
N ILE A 68 3.07 2.28 2.63
CA ILE A 68 3.87 1.40 3.50
C ILE A 68 2.87 0.54 4.27
N GLU A 69 2.98 -0.77 4.10
CA GLU A 69 2.11 -1.77 4.69
C GLU A 69 2.89 -2.66 5.66
N GLU A 70 2.32 -2.92 6.84
CA GLU A 70 2.78 -3.97 7.74
C GLU A 70 2.23 -5.31 7.27
N ILE A 71 3.12 -6.26 7.01
CA ILE A 71 2.79 -7.64 6.63
C ILE A 71 2.91 -8.51 7.89
N LEU A 72 1.82 -9.19 8.22
CA LEU A 72 1.70 -10.08 9.37
C LEU A 72 1.64 -11.53 8.86
N TRP A 73 2.72 -12.28 9.08
CA TRP A 73 2.83 -13.67 8.70
C TRP A 73 2.23 -14.60 9.76
N GLU A 74 1.79 -15.79 9.34
CA GLU A 74 1.22 -16.80 10.26
C GLU A 74 2.22 -17.28 11.32
N ASP A 75 3.51 -17.25 11.01
CA ASP A 75 4.60 -17.62 11.93
C ASP A 75 4.95 -16.50 12.94
N GLY A 76 4.18 -15.41 12.94
CA GLY A 76 4.38 -14.26 13.84
C GLY A 76 5.43 -13.26 13.36
N ARG A 77 6.11 -13.51 12.24
CA ARG A 77 7.01 -12.50 11.65
C ARG A 77 6.21 -11.28 11.19
N LYS A 78 6.85 -10.12 11.34
CA LYS A 78 6.35 -8.83 10.85
C LYS A 78 7.34 -8.27 9.84
N GLU A 79 6.85 -7.89 8.68
CA GLU A 79 7.64 -7.27 7.63
C GLU A 79 6.99 -5.97 7.16
N LEU A 80 7.76 -5.14 6.48
CA LEU A 80 7.26 -3.91 5.89
C LEU A 80 7.36 -4.01 4.37
N ARG A 81 6.28 -3.63 3.70
CA ARG A 81 6.21 -3.55 2.25
C ARG A 81 5.99 -2.12 1.82
N PHE A 82 6.90 -1.61 1.00
CA PHE A 82 6.75 -0.34 0.30
C PHE A 82 6.33 -0.60 -1.14
N GLY A 83 5.32 0.11 -1.62
CA GLY A 83 4.79 -0.07 -2.96
C GLY A 83 3.86 1.05 -3.38
N TYR A 84 3.22 0.89 -4.53
CA TYR A 84 2.19 1.81 -4.99
C TYR A 84 0.99 1.09 -5.60
N ARG A 85 -0.14 1.78 -5.61
CA ARG A 85 -1.32 1.47 -6.41
C ARG A 85 -1.41 2.48 -7.54
N THR A 86 -1.59 1.99 -8.76
CA THR A 86 -1.82 2.82 -9.95
C THR A 86 -3.03 2.32 -10.73
N ILE A 87 -3.68 3.21 -11.46
CA ILE A 87 -4.71 2.83 -12.42
C ILE A 87 -4.02 2.33 -13.68
N THR A 88 -4.30 1.10 -14.11
CA THR A 88 -3.77 0.61 -15.39
C THR A 88 -4.51 1.23 -16.57
N HIS A 89 -3.78 1.49 -17.65
CA HIS A 89 -4.37 2.08 -18.86
C HIS A 89 -5.44 1.16 -19.51
N GLU A 90 -5.27 -0.15 -19.38
CA GLU A 90 -6.10 -1.16 -20.05
C GLU A 90 -7.39 -1.51 -19.30
N LYS A 91 -7.37 -1.53 -17.96
CA LYS A 91 -8.51 -2.01 -17.16
C LYS A 91 -9.17 -0.94 -16.31
N GLY A 92 -8.59 0.26 -16.23
CA GLY A 92 -9.11 1.34 -15.38
C GLY A 92 -9.17 0.98 -13.90
N ALA A 93 -8.52 -0.11 -13.50
CA ALA A 93 -8.57 -0.68 -12.17
C ALA A 93 -7.23 -0.55 -11.46
N TRP A 94 -7.28 -0.51 -10.14
CA TRP A 94 -6.12 -0.42 -9.27
C TRP A 94 -5.23 -1.65 -9.36
N TRP A 95 -3.96 -1.42 -9.64
CA TRP A 95 -2.92 -2.44 -9.75
C TRP A 95 -1.80 -2.17 -8.76
N TRP A 96 -1.26 -3.23 -8.15
CA TRP A 96 -0.10 -3.14 -7.26
C TRP A 96 1.19 -3.12 -8.08
N GLY A 97 2.05 -2.13 -7.83
CA GLY A 97 3.40 -2.06 -8.40
C GLY A 97 4.47 -2.02 -7.32
N GLU A 98 5.58 -2.71 -7.59
CA GLU A 98 6.76 -2.78 -6.70
C GLU A 98 7.81 -1.71 -7.03
N SER A 99 7.72 -1.07 -8.20
CA SER A 99 8.64 0.00 -8.65
C SER A 99 8.41 1.36 -7.97
N ALA A 100 8.07 1.37 -6.68
CA ALA A 100 7.87 2.59 -5.89
C ALA A 100 9.16 3.40 -5.69
N LEU A 101 10.31 2.87 -6.11
CA LEU A 101 11.61 3.56 -6.05
C LEU A 101 11.69 4.81 -6.94
N MET A 102 10.76 4.98 -7.89
CA MET A 102 10.65 6.20 -8.71
C MET A 102 9.78 7.28 -8.06
N THR A 103 9.30 7.07 -6.83
CA THR A 103 8.54 8.07 -6.09
C THR A 103 9.45 9.24 -5.69
N PRO A 104 8.98 10.50 -5.82
CA PRO A 104 9.71 11.67 -5.36
C PRO A 104 10.16 11.54 -3.90
N ILE A 105 11.39 11.96 -3.62
CA ILE A 105 12.02 11.79 -2.30
C ILE A 105 11.23 12.50 -1.20
N GLU A 106 10.61 13.64 -1.50
CA GLU A 106 9.79 14.41 -0.57
C GLU A 106 8.54 13.63 -0.15
N ASP A 107 7.89 12.93 -1.10
CA ASP A 107 6.73 12.10 -0.80
C ASP A 107 7.11 10.90 0.07
N ILE A 108 8.28 10.30 -0.17
CA ILE A 108 8.83 9.23 0.67
C ILE A 108 9.10 9.75 2.08
N GLN A 109 9.74 10.91 2.21
CA GLN A 109 10.04 11.52 3.52
C GLN A 109 8.77 11.82 4.31
N GLU A 110 7.74 12.36 3.66
CA GLU A 110 6.44 12.60 4.28
C GLU A 110 5.78 11.29 4.74
N LEU A 111 5.81 10.25 3.91
CA LEU A 111 5.21 8.95 4.22
C LEU A 111 5.95 8.27 5.39
N LEU A 112 7.28 8.35 5.44
CA LEU A 112 8.08 7.85 6.56
C LEU A 112 7.80 8.64 7.85
N HIS A 113 7.64 9.96 7.77
CA HIS A 113 7.25 10.77 8.93
C HIS A 113 5.88 10.34 9.45
N LEU A 114 4.90 10.13 8.55
CA LEU A 114 3.57 9.65 8.92
C LEU A 114 3.62 8.24 9.54
N ALA A 115 4.45 7.35 8.99
CA ALA A 115 4.66 6.00 9.53
C ALA A 115 5.22 6.02 10.95
N ARG A 116 6.21 6.88 11.23
CA ARG A 116 6.75 7.06 12.59
C ARG A 116 5.70 7.64 13.54
N LYS A 117 4.99 8.68 13.11
CA LYS A 117 3.94 9.33 13.92
C LYS A 117 2.85 8.35 14.36
N ASN A 118 2.51 7.37 13.54
CA ASN A 118 1.48 6.37 13.82
C ASN A 118 2.04 5.03 14.37
N GLY A 119 3.32 4.98 14.75
CA GLY A 119 3.94 3.78 15.33
C GLY A 119 3.95 2.58 14.39
N LEU A 120 4.01 2.81 13.08
CA LEU A 120 4.29 1.78 12.07
C LEU A 120 5.81 1.55 11.95
N LEU A 121 6.60 2.62 12.03
CA LEU A 121 8.05 2.57 12.12
C LEU A 121 8.49 2.95 13.54
N SER A 122 9.31 2.12 14.17
CA SER A 122 10.04 2.50 15.38
C SER A 122 11.13 3.52 15.04
N ILE A 123 11.36 4.46 15.95
CA ILE A 123 12.44 5.45 15.87
C ILE A 123 13.77 4.79 16.18
#